data_AF-A0A9P6KXM0-F1
#
_entry.id   AF-A0A9P6KXM0-F1
#
_cell.length_a   1.000
_cell.length_b   1.000
_cell.length_c   1.000
_cell.angle_alpha   90.00
_cell.angle_beta   90.00
_cell.angle_gamma   90.00
#
_symmetry.space_group_name_H-M   'P 1'
#
loop_
_entity.id
_entity.type
_entity.pdbx_description
1 polymer ?
#
loop_
_entity_poly.entity_id
_entity_poly.type
_entity_poly.pdbx_seq_one_letter_code
_entity_poly.pdbx_strand_id
1 'polypeptide(L)'
;MGMQSFLKFTLFLLVACEVKTPLRTPIFDNKSGKQELTVPFDGSVVISRYEIMEGELDANENSLSPIEISNNIRTKNSILYIDISGIPKTNKKQYSIKATTSIGTFYSEPFVYDEDMKKFVLRRAYKPRQFHERYLIHILIGGGILIAIGVVVYAINRRSTKKAIDEESL
;
A
#
# COMPACT_ATOMS: atom_id res chain seq x y z
N MET A 1 -39.73 5.57 10.59
CA MET A 1 -38.67 6.28 9.84
C MET A 1 -38.64 5.73 8.43
N GLY A 2 -38.94 6.55 7.43
CA GLY A 2 -39.03 6.09 6.04
C GLY A 2 -37.66 5.71 5.47
N MET A 3 -37.63 4.67 4.63
CA MET A 3 -36.43 4.15 3.95
C MET A 3 -35.61 5.24 3.23
N GLN A 4 -36.25 6.33 2.80
CA GLN A 4 -35.59 7.50 2.22
C GLN A 4 -34.77 8.35 3.20
N SER A 5 -35.20 8.46 4.48
CA SER A 5 -34.41 9.17 5.50
C SER A 5 -33.15 8.39 5.88
N PHE A 6 -33.22 7.06 5.87
CA PHE A 6 -32.06 6.22 6.11
C PHE A 6 -31.02 6.39 4.99
N LEU A 7 -31.45 6.33 3.73
CA LEU A 7 -30.57 6.49 2.56
C LEU A 7 -29.84 7.84 2.54
N LYS A 8 -30.55 8.94 2.86
CA LYS A 8 -29.95 10.28 2.94
C LYS A 8 -28.94 10.40 4.07
N PHE A 9 -29.20 9.75 5.20
CA PHE A 9 -28.29 9.73 6.34
C PHE A 9 -27.04 8.87 6.04
N THR A 10 -27.18 7.73 5.36
CA THR A 10 -26.04 6.91 4.91
C THR A 10 -25.18 7.63 3.88
N LEU A 11 -25.79 8.34 2.92
CA LEU A 11 -25.07 9.13 1.93
C LEU A 11 -24.35 10.33 2.56
N PHE A 12 -24.99 11.00 3.54
CA PHE A 12 -24.35 12.08 4.31
C PHE A 12 -23.17 11.57 5.13
N LEU A 13 -23.28 10.39 5.77
CA LEU A 13 -22.16 9.76 6.49
C LEU A 13 -21.01 9.37 5.55
N LEU A 14 -21.31 8.86 4.35
CA LEU A 14 -20.30 8.54 3.34
C LEU A 14 -19.54 9.78 2.84
N VAL A 15 -20.23 10.93 2.70
CA VAL A 15 -19.61 12.19 2.27
C VAL A 15 -18.90 12.92 3.42
N ALA A 16 -19.40 12.82 4.65
CA ALA A 16 -18.81 13.45 5.83
C ALA A 16 -17.56 12.72 6.36
N CYS A 17 -17.36 11.45 6.01
CA CYS A 17 -16.19 10.66 6.45
C CYS A 17 -14.92 10.85 5.61
N GLU A 18 -14.96 11.60 4.50
CA GLU A 18 -13.73 12.05 3.85
C GLU A 18 -13.15 13.23 4.64
N VAL A 19 -12.49 12.96 5.77
CA VAL A 19 -11.55 13.90 6.35
C VAL A 19 -10.41 14.05 5.33
N LYS A 20 -10.59 14.99 4.40
CA LYS A 20 -9.61 15.29 3.35
C LYS A 20 -8.37 15.84 4.04
N THR A 21 -7.39 14.98 4.27
CA THR A 21 -6.05 15.46 4.57
C THR A 21 -5.57 16.26 3.36
N PRO A 22 -5.03 17.47 3.55
CA PRO A 22 -4.55 18.27 2.44
C PRO A 22 -3.35 17.62 1.76
N LEU A 23 -2.64 16.71 2.43
CA LEU A 23 -1.62 15.85 1.84
C LEU A 23 -2.24 14.61 1.20
N ARG A 24 -1.79 14.28 -0.01
CA ARG A 24 -2.14 13.05 -0.73
C ARG A 24 -1.03 12.01 -0.60
N THR A 25 -1.27 10.81 -1.14
CA THR A 25 -0.30 9.71 -1.14
C THR A 25 1.03 10.16 -1.78
N PRO A 26 2.17 9.94 -1.09
CA PRO A 26 3.50 10.20 -1.64
C PRO A 26 3.83 9.32 -2.84
N ILE A 27 4.58 9.88 -3.80
CA ILE A 27 5.05 9.20 -5.00
C ILE A 27 6.57 9.29 -5.05
N PHE A 28 7.22 8.14 -5.17
CA PHE A 28 8.68 8.02 -5.25
C PHE A 28 9.13 8.16 -6.70
N ASP A 29 10.02 9.13 -6.96
CA ASP A 29 10.67 9.29 -8.26
C ASP A 29 12.17 9.00 -8.13
N ASN A 30 12.67 8.14 -9.03
CA ASN A 30 14.09 7.80 -9.14
C ASN A 30 14.57 8.25 -10.52
N LYS A 31 14.58 9.57 -10.75
CA LYS A 31 15.17 10.16 -11.96
C LYS A 31 16.57 10.67 -11.67
N SER A 32 17.49 10.37 -12.59
CA SER A 32 18.82 10.97 -12.62
C SER A 32 19.69 10.75 -11.38
N GLY A 33 19.54 9.60 -10.70
CA GLY A 33 20.38 9.21 -9.56
C GLY A 33 20.06 9.93 -8.24
N LYS A 34 19.05 10.82 -8.22
CA LYS A 34 18.51 11.42 -7.00
C LYS A 34 17.25 10.67 -6.58
N GLN A 35 17.14 10.37 -5.29
CA GLN A 35 15.94 9.78 -4.72
C GLN A 35 15.05 10.91 -4.23
N GLU A 36 13.99 11.22 -4.98
CA GLU A 36 13.08 12.31 -4.68
C GLU A 36 11.71 11.77 -4.34
N LEU A 37 11.12 12.30 -3.27
CA LEU A 37 9.75 12.04 -2.86
C LEU A 37 8.89 13.23 -3.28
N THR A 38 7.80 12.95 -3.97
CA THR A 38 6.79 13.94 -4.31
C THR A 38 5.55 13.72 -3.48
N VAL A 39 5.07 14.78 -2.80
CA VAL A 39 3.86 14.74 -2.00
C VAL A 39 2.87 15.74 -2.60
N PRO A 40 1.88 15.27 -3.39
CA PRO A 40 0.83 16.15 -3.88
C PRO A 40 0.00 16.66 -2.71
N PHE A 41 -0.45 17.91 -2.79
CA PHE A 41 -1.27 18.52 -1.76
C PHE A 41 -2.39 19.40 -2.36
N ASP A 42 -3.33 19.82 -1.53
CA ASP A 42 -4.39 20.76 -1.93
C ASP A 42 -3.79 22.14 -2.24
N GLY A 43 -4.02 22.66 -3.46
CA GLY A 43 -3.48 23.96 -3.87
C GLY A 43 -3.98 25.16 -3.07
N SER A 44 -5.01 24.99 -2.24
CA SER A 44 -5.50 26.03 -1.31
C SER A 44 -4.66 26.16 -0.04
N VAL A 45 -3.78 25.21 0.28
CA VAL A 45 -2.93 25.28 1.48
C VAL A 45 -1.51 25.75 1.18
N VAL A 46 -0.95 26.53 2.10
CA VAL A 46 0.45 26.95 2.05
C VAL A 46 1.24 26.12 3.05
N ILE A 47 2.25 25.40 2.56
CA ILE A 47 3.18 24.63 3.39
C ILE A 47 4.33 25.56 3.82
N SER A 48 4.52 25.72 5.13
CA SER A 48 5.56 26.57 5.71
C SER A 48 6.80 25.80 6.17
N ARG A 49 6.61 24.52 6.54
CA ARG A 49 7.66 23.62 7.01
C ARG A 49 7.31 22.18 6.63
N TYR A 50 8.32 21.36 6.34
CA TYR A 50 8.17 19.91 6.38
C TYR A 50 9.22 19.26 7.28
N GLU A 51 8.87 18.13 7.85
CA GLU A 51 9.75 17.27 8.64
C GLU A 51 9.66 15.84 8.08
N ILE A 52 10.81 15.19 7.94
CA ILE A 52 10.87 13.75 7.70
C ILE A 52 10.87 13.10 9.08
N MET A 53 9.83 12.33 9.36
CA MET A 53 9.61 11.66 10.63
C MET A 53 9.99 10.18 10.49
N GLU A 54 10.65 9.60 11.50
CA GLU A 54 11.03 8.20 11.58
C GLU A 54 10.39 7.55 12.81
N GLY A 55 9.98 6.29 12.68
CA GLY A 55 9.60 5.45 13.82
C GLY A 55 9.81 3.97 13.56
N GLU A 56 9.48 3.14 14.54
CA GLU A 56 9.41 1.69 14.36
C GLU A 56 8.30 1.32 13.36
N LEU A 57 8.37 0.10 12.81
CA LEU A 57 7.28 -0.38 11.96
C LEU A 57 5.96 -0.35 12.74
N ASP A 58 4.91 0.15 12.08
CA ASP A 58 3.56 0.29 12.62
C ASP A 58 3.45 1.28 13.80
N ALA A 59 4.47 2.13 13.97
CA ALA A 59 4.43 3.30 14.85
C ALA A 59 3.25 4.24 14.49
N ASN A 60 2.62 4.82 15.50
CA ASN A 60 1.64 5.89 15.32
C ASN A 60 2.32 7.26 15.25
N GLU A 61 1.57 8.30 14.86
CA GLU A 61 2.08 9.67 14.68
C GLU A 61 2.78 10.25 15.93
N ASN A 62 2.37 9.83 17.13
CA ASN A 62 2.94 10.30 18.40
C ASN A 62 4.26 9.61 18.77
N SER A 63 4.55 8.47 18.15
CA SER A 63 5.79 7.71 18.36
C SER A 63 6.85 7.97 17.29
N LEU A 64 6.59 8.90 16.35
CA LEU A 64 7.55 9.30 15.34
C LEU A 64 8.46 10.42 15.85
N SER A 65 9.74 10.36 15.51
CA SER A 65 10.75 11.39 15.80
C SER A 65 11.22 12.05 14.50
N PRO A 66 11.44 13.38 14.47
CA PRO A 66 11.98 14.04 13.30
C PRO A 66 13.45 13.67 13.08
N ILE A 67 13.80 13.28 11.86
CA ILE A 67 15.19 13.03 11.43
C ILE A 67 15.72 14.15 10.52
N GLU A 68 14.82 14.87 9.85
CA GLU A 68 15.15 16.03 9.03
C GLU A 68 14.06 17.08 9.18
N ILE A 69 14.45 18.35 9.26
CA ILE A 69 13.54 19.50 9.33
C ILE A 69 13.97 20.49 8.26
N SER A 70 13.04 20.90 7.40
CA SER A 70 13.32 21.86 6.34
C SER A 70 12.25 22.94 6.27
N ASN A 71 12.73 24.19 6.30
CA ASN A 71 11.94 25.39 6.02
C ASN A 71 12.11 25.83 4.55
N ASN A 72 12.96 25.16 3.77
CA ASN A 72 13.17 25.46 2.35
C ASN A 72 12.21 24.64 1.51
N ILE A 73 11.02 25.19 1.27
CA ILE A 73 9.91 24.48 0.65
C ILE A 73 10.00 24.54 -0.88
N ARG A 74 10.40 23.43 -1.50
CA ARG A 74 10.41 23.29 -2.97
C ARG A 74 9.04 22.78 -3.44
N THR A 75 8.25 23.65 -4.05
CA THR A 75 6.93 23.28 -4.59
C THR A 75 6.74 23.69 -6.04
N LYS A 76 5.93 22.91 -6.79
CA LYS A 76 5.46 23.25 -8.15
C LYS A 76 4.10 22.60 -8.36
N ASN A 77 3.11 23.34 -8.87
CA ASN A 77 1.78 22.82 -9.17
C ASN A 77 1.15 21.99 -8.03
N SER A 78 1.24 22.49 -6.79
CA SER A 78 0.73 21.79 -5.60
C SER A 78 1.37 20.41 -5.35
N ILE A 79 2.64 20.28 -5.72
CA ILE A 79 3.48 19.12 -5.41
C ILE A 79 4.65 19.62 -4.56
N LEU A 80 4.84 19.00 -3.40
CA LEU A 80 6.01 19.20 -2.55
C LEU A 80 7.10 18.21 -2.96
N TYR A 81 8.31 18.71 -3.21
CA TYR A 81 9.48 17.92 -3.59
C TYR A 81 10.44 17.82 -2.40
N ILE A 82 10.74 16.59 -2.00
CA ILE A 82 11.54 16.28 -0.82
C ILE A 82 12.69 15.37 -1.25
N ASP A 83 13.92 15.77 -0.93
CA ASP A 83 15.08 14.89 -1.12
C ASP A 83 15.07 13.85 0.01
N ILE A 84 15.08 12.56 -0.36
CA ILE A 84 15.09 11.45 0.59
C ILE A 84 16.39 10.65 0.51
N SER A 85 17.40 11.17 -0.19
CA SER A 85 18.68 10.48 -0.40
C SER A 85 19.45 10.25 0.90
N GLY A 86 19.22 11.10 1.92
CA GLY A 86 19.83 11.00 3.25
C GLY A 86 19.14 10.04 4.21
N ILE A 87 17.96 9.50 3.86
CA ILE A 87 17.22 8.58 4.75
C ILE A 87 17.95 7.23 4.82
N PRO A 88 18.15 6.66 6.03
CA PRO A 88 18.70 5.31 6.18
C PRO A 88 17.92 4.26 5.37
N LYS A 89 18.64 3.48 4.57
CA LYS A 89 18.07 2.45 3.69
C LYS A 89 17.83 1.14 4.44
N THR A 90 16.88 1.15 5.38
CA THR A 90 16.53 -0.02 6.19
C THR A 90 15.03 -0.33 6.15
N ASN A 91 14.71 -1.63 6.16
CA ASN A 91 13.33 -2.11 6.27
C ASN A 91 12.80 -2.21 7.71
N LYS A 92 13.59 -1.83 8.71
CA LYS A 92 13.24 -1.92 10.14
C LYS A 92 12.50 -0.70 10.68
N LYS A 93 12.48 0.39 9.91
CA LYS A 93 11.90 1.67 10.27
C LYS A 93 10.85 2.07 9.24
N GLN A 94 9.89 2.86 9.67
CA GLN A 94 8.97 3.54 8.77
C GLN A 94 9.15 5.05 8.85
N TYR A 95 8.76 5.71 7.78
CA TYR A 95 8.93 7.13 7.59
C TYR A 95 7.60 7.78 7.21
N SER A 96 7.40 9.02 7.60
CA SER A 96 6.25 9.83 7.16
C SER A 96 6.70 11.29 7.03
N ILE A 97 6.03 12.02 6.14
CA ILE A 97 6.25 13.46 6.00
C ILE A 97 5.23 14.18 6.84
N LYS A 98 5.71 14.98 7.79
CA LYS A 98 4.88 15.89 8.57
C LYS A 98 5.00 17.28 7.94
N ALA A 99 3.91 17.80 7.38
CA ALA A 99 3.86 19.13 6.81
C ALA A 99 3.12 20.08 7.75
N THR A 100 3.76 21.20 8.09
CA THR A 100 3.11 22.31 8.79
C THR A 100 2.56 23.27 7.73
N THR A 101 1.27 23.56 7.84
CA THR A 101 0.52 24.44 6.94
C THR A 101 -0.16 25.57 7.69
N SER A 102 -0.76 26.51 6.97
CA SER A 102 -1.56 27.60 7.57
C SER A 102 -2.76 27.12 8.39
N ILE A 103 -3.31 25.94 8.11
CA ILE A 103 -4.52 25.41 8.77
C ILE A 103 -4.21 24.34 9.83
N GLY A 104 -2.96 23.90 9.93
CA GLY A 104 -2.57 22.84 10.86
C GLY A 104 -1.40 21.99 10.39
N THR A 105 -1.14 20.91 11.13
CA THR A 105 -0.09 19.94 10.82
C THR A 105 -0.73 18.67 10.30
N PHE A 106 -0.16 18.11 9.22
CA PHE A 106 -0.68 16.90 8.59
C PHE A 106 0.45 15.92 8.31
N TYR A 107 0.13 14.64 8.42
CA TYR A 107 1.06 13.54 8.12
C TYR A 107 0.72 12.94 6.76
N SER A 108 1.75 12.60 6.01
CA SER A 108 1.60 11.80 4.81
C SER A 108 1.41 10.34 5.17
N GLU A 109 0.92 9.57 4.20
CA GLU A 109 0.92 8.11 4.30
C GLU A 109 2.35 7.58 4.58
N PRO A 110 2.51 6.61 5.49
CA PRO A 110 3.82 6.09 5.87
C PRO A 110 4.45 5.25 4.75
N PHE A 111 5.77 5.26 4.71
CA PHE A 111 6.59 4.56 3.73
C PHE A 111 7.82 3.91 4.36
N VAL A 112 8.37 2.90 3.68
CA VAL A 112 9.45 2.04 4.18
C VAL A 112 10.44 1.80 3.04
N TYR A 113 11.72 1.59 3.37
CA TYR A 113 12.70 1.13 2.39
C TYR A 113 12.60 -0.39 2.24
N ASP A 114 12.27 -0.86 1.03
CA ASP A 114 12.31 -2.26 0.67
C ASP A 114 13.74 -2.63 0.26
N GLU A 115 14.44 -3.38 1.11
CA GLU A 115 15.82 -3.82 0.89
C GLU A 115 15.96 -4.79 -0.29
N ASP A 116 14.92 -5.59 -0.57
CA ASP A 116 14.92 -6.54 -1.69
C ASP A 116 14.76 -5.82 -3.02
N MET A 117 13.82 -4.87 -3.09
CA MET A 117 13.57 -4.06 -4.28
C MET A 117 14.50 -2.84 -4.40
N LYS A 118 15.33 -2.59 -3.38
CA LYS A 118 16.24 -1.43 -3.26
C LYS A 118 15.56 -0.09 -3.53
N LYS A 119 14.34 0.09 -3.02
CA LYS A 119 13.53 1.30 -3.25
C LYS A 119 12.61 1.59 -2.07
N PHE A 120 12.23 2.85 -1.93
CA PHE A 120 11.15 3.21 -1.03
C PHE A 120 9.79 2.81 -1.60
N VAL A 121 8.93 2.30 -0.74
CA VAL A 121 7.56 1.90 -1.07
C VAL A 121 6.62 2.36 0.04
N LEU A 122 5.35 2.56 -0.30
CA LEU A 122 4.33 2.82 0.72
C LEU A 122 4.22 1.61 1.66
N ARG A 123 4.03 1.87 2.96
CA ARG A 123 3.92 0.81 3.98
C ARG A 123 2.85 -0.21 3.64
N ARG A 124 1.70 0.23 3.11
CA ARG A 124 0.60 -0.64 2.65
C ARG A 124 0.99 -1.60 1.53
N ALA A 125 1.98 -1.24 0.71
CA ALA A 125 2.49 -2.05 -0.39
C ALA A 125 3.66 -2.95 0.05
N TYR A 126 4.30 -2.64 1.19
CA TYR A 126 5.40 -3.42 1.73
C TYR A 126 4.88 -4.75 2.30
N LYS A 127 5.31 -5.86 1.69
CA LYS A 127 5.02 -7.21 2.16
C LYS A 127 6.29 -7.80 2.77
N PRO A 128 6.34 -8.04 4.09
CA PRO A 128 7.51 -8.68 4.68
C PRO A 128 7.69 -10.09 4.09
N ARG A 129 8.94 -10.51 3.81
CA ARG A 129 9.28 -11.84 3.24
C ARG A 129 8.57 -13.01 3.95
N GLN A 130 8.44 -12.94 5.27
CA GLN A 130 7.77 -13.96 6.08
C GLN A 130 6.31 -14.18 5.67
N PHE A 131 5.62 -13.13 5.21
CA PHE A 131 4.28 -13.26 4.65
C PHE A 131 4.33 -14.11 3.36
N HIS A 132 5.26 -13.82 2.46
CA HIS A 132 5.34 -14.57 1.21
C HIS A 132 5.68 -16.04 1.44
N GLU A 133 6.66 -16.34 2.30
CA GLU A 133 7.05 -17.72 2.63
C GLU A 133 5.92 -18.50 3.31
N ARG A 134 5.22 -17.89 4.27
CA ARG A 134 4.11 -18.53 4.98
C ARG A 134 2.96 -18.90 4.04
N TYR A 135 2.59 -18.00 3.12
CA TYR A 135 1.46 -18.24 2.20
C TYR A 135 1.84 -19.10 0.99
N LEU A 136 3.11 -19.11 0.56
CA LEU A 136 3.57 -19.96 -0.55
C LEU A 136 3.28 -21.44 -0.26
N ILE A 137 3.55 -21.91 0.95
CA ILE A 137 3.27 -23.29 1.35
C ILE A 137 1.78 -23.62 1.23
N HIS A 138 0.90 -22.71 1.66
CA HIS A 138 -0.55 -22.90 1.57
C HIS A 138 -1.02 -22.94 0.11
N ILE A 139 -0.46 -22.08 -0.75
CA ILE A 139 -0.76 -22.06 -2.18
C ILE A 139 -0.31 -23.36 -2.85
N LEU A 140 0.89 -23.86 -2.53
CA LEU A 140 1.42 -25.12 -3.07
C LEU A 140 0.58 -26.32 -2.63
N ILE A 141 0.19 -26.40 -1.37
CA ILE A 141 -0.69 -27.47 -0.85
C ILE A 141 -2.06 -27.41 -1.53
N GLY A 142 -2.68 -26.23 -1.58
CA GLY A 142 -3.98 -26.04 -2.24
C GLY A 142 -3.95 -26.40 -3.72
N GLY A 143 -2.92 -25.96 -4.44
CA GLY A 143 -2.70 -26.31 -5.84
C GLY A 143 -2.50 -27.81 -6.05
N GLY A 144 -1.71 -28.46 -5.19
CA GLY A 144 -1.47 -29.90 -5.24
C GLY A 144 -2.75 -30.73 -5.07
N ILE A 145 -3.62 -30.35 -4.14
CA ILE A 145 -4.92 -31.01 -3.92
C ILE A 145 -5.82 -30.89 -5.16
N LEU A 146 -5.89 -29.70 -5.77
CA LEU A 146 -6.70 -29.48 -6.98
C LEU A 146 -6.22 -30.34 -8.16
N ILE A 147 -4.90 -30.45 -8.35
CA ILE A 147 -4.31 -31.32 -9.38
C ILE A 147 -4.65 -32.78 -9.10
N ALA A 148 -4.52 -33.24 -7.85
CA ALA A 148 -4.83 -34.62 -7.49
C ALA A 148 -6.31 -34.97 -7.75
N ILE A 149 -7.23 -34.09 -7.37
CA ILE A 149 -8.67 -34.26 -7.68
C ILE A 149 -8.88 -34.33 -9.19
N GLY A 150 -8.26 -33.41 -9.96
CA GLY A 150 -8.35 -33.41 -11.42
C GLY A 150 -7.89 -34.73 -12.05
N VAL A 151 -6.78 -35.30 -11.57
CA VAL A 151 -6.27 -36.60 -12.03
C VAL A 151 -7.25 -37.74 -11.71
N VAL A 152 -7.84 -37.76 -10.52
CA VAL A 152 -8.81 -38.78 -10.12
C VAL A 152 -10.06 -38.70 -10.99
N VAL A 153 -10.64 -37.49 -11.17
CA VAL A 153 -11.82 -37.28 -12.01
C VAL A 153 -11.53 -37.68 -13.47
N TYR A 154 -10.39 -37.28 -14.00
CA TYR A 154 -9.95 -37.66 -15.35
C TYR A 154 -9.83 -39.19 -15.50
N ALA A 155 -9.25 -39.88 -14.51
CA ALA A 155 -9.12 -41.33 -14.53
C ALA A 155 -10.47 -42.06 -14.49
N ILE A 156 -11.43 -41.56 -13.68
CA ILE A 156 -12.79 -42.11 -13.62
C ILE A 156 -13.51 -41.93 -14.96
N ASN A 157 -13.49 -40.71 -15.52
CA ASN A 157 -14.12 -40.44 -16.81
C ASN A 157 -13.53 -41.31 -17.92
N ARG A 158 -12.20 -41.42 -17.98
CA ARG A 158 -11.52 -42.27 -18.98
C ARG A 158 -11.93 -43.75 -18.87
N ARG A 159 -12.13 -44.27 -17.66
CA ARG A 159 -12.60 -45.65 -17.45
C ARG A 159 -14.06 -45.82 -17.87
N SER A 160 -14.92 -44.84 -17.59
CA SER A 160 -16.32 -44.83 -18.01
C SER A 160 -16.44 -44.84 -19.55
N THR A 161 -15.68 -43.97 -20.23
CA THR A 161 -15.68 -43.91 -21.69
C THR A 161 -15.18 -45.20 -22.33
N LYS A 162 -14.14 -45.84 -21.75
CA LYS A 162 -13.67 -47.15 -22.25
C LYS A 162 -14.77 -48.22 -22.14
N LYS A 163 -15.45 -48.32 -21.00
CA LYS A 163 -16.54 -49.29 -20.82
C LYS A 163 -17.68 -49.09 -21.82
N ALA A 164 -18.08 -47.84 -22.08
CA ALA A 164 -19.15 -47.55 -23.04
C ALA A 164 -18.79 -47.99 -24.47
N ILE A 165 -17.54 -47.80 -24.88
CA ILE A 165 -17.06 -48.24 -26.21
C ILE A 165 -17.05 -49.77 -26.32
N ASP A 166 -16.60 -50.46 -25.26
CA ASP A 166 -16.55 -51.92 -25.25
C ASP A 166 -17.97 -52.53 -25.31
N GLU A 167 -18.97 -51.91 -24.68
CA GLU A 167 -20.38 -52.34 -24.72
C GLU A 167 -21.08 -52.09 -26.08
N GLU A 168 -20.71 -51.04 -26.83
CA GLU A 168 -21.22 -50.82 -28.20
C GLU A 168 -20.59 -51.76 -29.24
N SER A 169 -19.50 -52.45 -28.89
CA SER A 169 -18.74 -53.33 -29.80
C SER A 169 -19.12 -54.83 -29.71
N LEU A 170 -20.06 -55.17 -28.83
CA LEU A 170 -20.64 -56.52 -28.62
C LEU A 170 -22.02 -56.65 -29.25
#